data_AF-A0A1I0EAT8-F1
#
_entry.id   AF-A0A1I0EAT8-F1
#
_cell.length_a   1.000
_cell.length_b   1.000
_cell.length_c   1.000
_cell.angle_alpha   90.00
_cell.angle_beta   90.00
_cell.angle_gamma   90.00
#
_symmetry.space_group_name_H-M   'P 1'
#
loop_
_entity.id
_entity.type
_entity.pdbx_description
1 polymer ?
#
loop_
_entity_poly.entity_id
_entity_poly.type
_entity_poly.pdbx_seq_one_letter_code
_entity_poly.pdbx_strand_id
1 'polypeptide(L)'
;MSEVKRHYIADESLGGIEREYVEVDWKADVGDYVVSNEQLEFIDRIYEVYHVSVGCILGKYSRGHASLSNYKTLSPTNIIRHNNVRYEMVDRRAEVGEKVIIINPQHTLKMYGYRNGDIFDVKMTHRVSVESTTKTPGRGDYLRFWEEEYRVLVPLESTSPQSTDDIIANLVGRLAKAERKIAELTEQSDSNAKDIRTWADDYTEFKSSPSLWATQSDVLSINAELGILRETSFDWSEKIEQKIEMLIDDVVAIDERTQPLTTEGVSELSEELTKVVTQAIDDKLRKVGR
;
A
#
# COMPACT_ATOMS: atom_id res chain seq x y z
N MET A 1 1.39 -28.78 45.78
CA MET A 1 1.04 -29.17 44.40
C MET A 1 2.31 -29.70 43.77
N SER A 2 2.34 -30.98 43.37
CA SER A 2 3.50 -31.54 42.68
C SER A 2 3.72 -30.78 41.38
N GLU A 3 4.96 -30.39 41.11
CA GLU A 3 5.32 -29.73 39.86
C GLU A 3 5.06 -30.71 38.71
N VAL A 4 4.15 -30.35 37.80
CA VAL A 4 3.87 -31.17 36.62
C VAL A 4 5.08 -31.10 35.71
N LYS A 5 5.72 -32.24 35.43
CA LYS A 5 6.89 -32.32 34.57
C LYS A 5 6.49 -32.00 33.14
N ARG A 6 7.19 -31.03 32.54
CA ARG A 6 6.91 -30.47 31.21
C ARG A 6 7.96 -30.93 30.21
N HIS A 7 7.52 -31.24 29.01
CA HIS A 7 8.35 -31.65 27.88
C HIS A 7 8.03 -30.77 26.68
N TYR A 8 9.02 -30.51 25.82
CA TYR A 8 8.84 -29.71 24.60
C TYR A 8 9.16 -30.59 23.39
N ILE A 9 8.18 -30.72 22.49
CA ILE A 9 8.26 -31.60 21.32
C ILE A 9 7.82 -30.78 20.11
N ALA A 10 8.51 -30.93 18.97
CA ALA A 10 8.09 -30.31 17.71
C ALA A 10 6.75 -30.91 17.27
N ASP A 11 5.72 -30.06 17.16
CA ASP A 11 4.38 -30.45 16.73
C ASP A 11 4.27 -30.23 15.22
N GLU A 12 4.32 -31.31 14.45
CA GLU A 12 4.21 -31.29 12.99
C GLU A 12 2.85 -30.75 12.51
N SER A 13 1.79 -30.89 13.33
CA SER A 13 0.49 -30.28 13.01
C SER A 13 0.53 -28.76 13.07
N LEU A 14 1.50 -28.20 13.78
CA LEU A 14 1.83 -26.77 13.89
C LEU A 14 3.13 -26.43 13.13
N GLY A 15 3.46 -27.16 12.06
CA GLY A 15 4.62 -26.86 11.22
C GLY A 15 5.97 -27.04 11.91
N GLY A 16 6.04 -27.88 12.95
CA GLY A 16 7.26 -28.19 13.68
C GLY A 16 7.57 -27.22 14.83
N ILE A 17 6.63 -26.36 15.22
CA ILE A 17 6.79 -25.51 16.40
C ILE A 17 6.83 -26.36 17.67
N GLU A 18 7.72 -26.00 18.60
CA GLU A 18 7.80 -26.67 19.89
C GLU A 18 6.55 -26.40 20.72
N ARG A 19 5.81 -27.46 21.02
CA ARG A 19 4.63 -27.45 21.88
C ARG A 19 4.96 -28.07 23.23
N GLU A 20 4.37 -27.53 24.29
CA GLU A 20 4.51 -28.05 25.65
C GLU A 20 3.57 -29.23 25.87
N TYR A 21 4.13 -30.31 26.43
CA TYR A 21 3.44 -31.53 26.82
C TYR A 21 3.61 -31.77 28.32
N VAL A 22 2.60 -32.35 28.94
CA VAL A 22 2.59 -32.72 30.35
C VAL A 22 2.37 -34.21 30.53
N GLU A 23 3.01 -34.77 31.56
CA GLU A 23 2.83 -36.18 31.93
C GLU A 23 1.43 -36.41 32.50
N VAL A 24 0.71 -37.40 31.94
CA VAL A 24 -0.63 -37.83 32.37
C VAL A 24 -0.67 -39.34 32.61
N ASP A 25 -1.59 -39.76 33.49
CA ASP A 25 -1.73 -41.16 33.94
C ASP A 25 -2.71 -41.99 33.09
N TRP A 26 -2.86 -41.67 31.80
CA TRP A 26 -3.72 -42.40 30.88
C TRP A 26 -2.93 -43.42 30.07
N LYS A 27 -3.59 -44.49 29.63
CA LYS A 27 -2.96 -45.47 28.74
C LYS A 27 -2.70 -44.81 27.38
N ALA A 28 -1.50 -44.99 26.86
CA ALA A 28 -1.13 -44.48 25.56
C ALA A 28 -1.76 -45.32 24.44
N ASP A 29 -2.25 -44.65 23.41
CA ASP A 29 -2.68 -45.22 22.14
C ASP A 29 -1.66 -44.96 21.03
N VAL A 30 -1.87 -45.58 19.87
CA VAL A 30 -1.03 -45.35 18.68
C VAL A 30 -1.12 -43.88 18.26
N GLY A 31 0.03 -43.23 18.12
CA GLY A 31 0.18 -41.80 17.83
C GLY A 31 0.49 -40.94 19.05
N ASP A 32 0.27 -41.44 20.27
CA ASP A 32 0.61 -40.69 21.48
C ASP A 32 2.12 -40.61 21.69
N TYR A 33 2.55 -39.54 22.37
CA TYR A 33 3.91 -39.46 22.88
C TYR A 33 3.97 -40.03 24.29
N VAL A 34 5.03 -40.76 24.59
CA VAL A 34 5.31 -41.29 25.93
C VAL A 34 6.72 -40.93 26.35
N VAL A 35 6.95 -40.89 27.66
CA VAL A 35 8.28 -40.85 28.27
C VAL A 35 8.52 -42.11 29.08
N SER A 36 9.68 -42.75 28.88
CA SER A 36 10.09 -43.94 29.61
C SER A 36 11.61 -44.01 29.76
N ASN A 37 12.07 -44.60 30.86
CA ASN A 37 13.48 -44.85 31.17
C ASN A 37 13.86 -46.35 31.14
N GLU A 38 12.96 -47.23 30.71
CA GLU A 38 13.13 -48.70 30.83
C GLU A 38 14.33 -49.26 30.04
N GLN A 39 14.74 -48.56 28.98
CA GLN A 39 15.81 -49.04 28.09
C GLN A 39 17.20 -48.50 28.40
N LEU A 40 17.23 -47.36 29.08
CA LEU A 40 18.45 -46.70 29.50
C LEU A 40 18.16 -46.22 30.91
N GLU A 41 18.58 -47.03 31.87
CA GLU A 41 18.52 -46.64 33.27
C GLU A 41 19.07 -45.21 33.38
N PHE A 42 18.30 -44.33 34.03
CA PHE A 42 18.61 -42.91 34.27
C PHE A 42 18.45 -41.93 33.09
N ILE A 43 18.03 -42.36 31.89
CA ILE A 43 17.76 -41.44 30.77
C ILE A 43 16.33 -41.61 30.28
N ASP A 44 15.52 -40.59 30.54
CA ASP A 44 14.18 -40.48 29.97
C ASP A 44 14.25 -40.35 28.45
N ARG A 45 13.51 -41.21 27.75
CA ARG A 45 13.32 -41.12 26.30
C ARG A 45 11.88 -40.83 25.97
N ILE A 46 11.71 -39.85 25.10
CA ILE A 46 10.42 -39.53 24.49
C ILE A 46 10.35 -40.20 23.13
N TYR A 47 9.21 -40.84 22.84
CA TYR A 47 8.94 -41.40 21.53
C TYR A 47 7.43 -41.45 21.24
N GLU A 48 7.09 -41.38 19.95
CA GLU A 48 5.73 -41.60 19.43
C GLU A 48 5.42 -43.10 19.44
N VAL A 49 4.27 -43.50 19.99
CA VAL A 49 3.82 -44.89 20.01
C VAL A 49 3.35 -45.29 18.61
N TYR A 50 3.91 -46.36 18.04
CA TYR A 50 3.43 -46.90 16.76
C TYR A 50 2.67 -48.22 16.91
N HIS A 51 2.77 -48.89 18.05
CA HIS A 51 2.08 -50.15 18.31
C HIS A 51 1.84 -50.37 19.81
N VAL A 52 0.63 -50.80 20.16
CA VAL A 52 0.22 -51.16 21.52
C VAL A 52 -0.08 -52.66 21.57
N SER A 53 0.51 -53.36 22.53
CA SER A 53 0.27 -54.78 22.79
C SER A 53 -0.28 -54.99 24.20
N VAL A 54 -0.67 -56.24 24.52
CA VAL A 54 -1.27 -56.60 25.82
C VAL A 54 -0.35 -56.29 27.01
N GLY A 55 0.98 -56.22 26.82
CA GLY A 55 1.94 -56.01 27.92
C GLY A 55 2.91 -54.84 27.74
N CYS A 56 3.02 -54.27 26.56
CA CYS A 56 3.96 -53.19 26.27
C CYS A 56 3.53 -52.31 25.10
N ILE A 57 4.18 -51.15 25.01
CA ILE A 57 4.11 -50.23 23.89
C ILE A 57 5.44 -50.20 23.15
N LEU A 58 5.40 -49.93 21.85
CA LEU A 58 6.56 -49.80 20.98
C LEU A 58 6.63 -48.40 20.35
N GLY A 59 7.83 -47.82 20.36
CA GLY A 59 8.14 -46.47 19.91
C GLY A 59 8.66 -46.38 18.48
N LYS A 60 8.20 -45.39 17.74
CA LYS A 60 8.57 -45.17 16.33
C LYS A 60 10.02 -44.69 16.26
N TYR A 61 10.77 -45.18 15.26
CA TYR A 61 12.17 -44.82 14.96
C TYR A 61 13.19 -44.97 16.11
N SER A 62 12.76 -45.51 17.23
CA SER A 62 13.57 -45.79 18.40
C SER A 62 13.36 -47.26 18.71
N ARG A 63 14.36 -47.91 19.30
CA ARG A 63 14.14 -49.23 19.90
C ARG A 63 13.15 -49.18 21.08
N GLY A 64 12.47 -48.04 21.31
CA GLY A 64 11.59 -47.74 22.43
C GLY A 64 10.61 -48.87 22.69
N HIS A 65 10.75 -49.50 23.84
CA HIS A 65 9.85 -50.49 24.39
C HIS A 65 9.68 -50.12 25.85
N ALA A 66 8.42 -49.95 26.27
CA ALA A 66 8.09 -49.80 27.67
C ALA A 66 6.96 -50.77 28.03
N SER A 67 7.13 -51.42 29.17
CA SER A 67 6.08 -52.16 29.85
C SER A 67 4.95 -51.20 30.24
N LEU A 68 3.71 -51.68 30.27
CA LEU A 68 2.53 -50.84 30.60
C LEU A 68 2.61 -50.15 31.98
N SER A 69 3.47 -50.66 32.87
CA SER A 69 3.72 -50.10 34.19
C SER A 69 4.85 -49.07 34.24
N ASN A 70 5.55 -48.80 33.14
CA ASN A 70 6.83 -48.09 33.15
C ASN A 70 6.97 -47.05 32.02
N TYR A 71 5.91 -46.28 31.83
CA TYR A 71 5.92 -45.05 31.03
C TYR A 71 4.93 -44.03 31.61
N LYS A 72 5.07 -42.78 31.17
CA LYS A 72 4.03 -41.74 31.31
C LYS A 72 3.61 -41.27 29.93
N THR A 73 2.30 -41.12 29.73
CA THR A 73 1.75 -40.56 28.49
C THR A 73 1.90 -39.05 28.52
N LEU A 74 2.14 -38.45 27.37
CA LEU A 74 2.34 -37.03 27.21
C LEU A 74 1.14 -36.42 26.50
N SER A 75 0.40 -35.55 27.19
CA SER A 75 -0.70 -34.80 26.59
C SER A 75 -0.22 -33.42 26.16
N PRO A 76 -0.52 -32.97 24.93
CA PRO A 76 -0.23 -31.61 24.52
C PRO A 76 -1.05 -30.60 25.33
N THR A 77 -0.46 -29.44 25.58
CA THR A 77 -1.14 -28.27 26.15
C THR A 77 -1.45 -27.25 25.06
N ASN A 78 -2.06 -26.12 25.41
CA ASN A 78 -2.19 -24.97 24.51
C ASN A 78 -0.96 -24.06 24.52
N ILE A 79 0.14 -24.49 25.15
CA ILE A 79 1.34 -23.68 25.28
C ILE A 79 2.35 -24.07 24.21
N ILE A 80 2.90 -23.07 23.52
CA ILE A 80 3.99 -23.23 22.55
C ILE A 80 5.21 -22.43 22.98
N ARG A 81 6.37 -22.82 22.47
CA ARG A 81 7.61 -22.06 22.58
C ARG A 81 8.00 -21.51 21.22
N HIS A 82 8.14 -20.20 21.14
CA HIS A 82 8.63 -19.52 19.95
C HIS A 82 9.63 -18.44 20.35
N ASN A 83 10.84 -18.47 19.77
CA ASN A 83 11.94 -17.55 20.11
C ASN A 83 12.24 -17.49 21.63
N ASN A 84 12.28 -18.64 22.30
CA ASN A 84 12.51 -18.77 23.75
C ASN A 84 11.45 -18.11 24.64
N VAL A 85 10.30 -17.71 24.09
CA VAL A 85 9.15 -17.20 24.84
C VAL A 85 8.04 -18.25 24.83
N ARG A 86 7.41 -18.45 25.99
CA ARG A 86 6.22 -19.30 26.12
C ARG A 86 4.99 -18.48 25.78
N TYR A 87 4.14 -19.02 24.92
CA TYR A 87 2.86 -18.40 24.57
C TYR A 87 1.74 -19.40 24.83
N GLU A 88 0.65 -18.93 25.42
CA GLU A 88 -0.62 -19.64 25.41
C GLU A 88 -1.36 -19.33 24.11
N MET A 89 -1.79 -20.38 23.41
CA MET A 89 -2.67 -20.29 22.25
C MET A 89 -4.11 -20.13 22.73
N VAL A 90 -4.69 -18.95 22.51
CA VAL A 90 -6.04 -18.61 22.96
C VAL A 90 -6.99 -18.53 21.77
N ASP A 91 -8.15 -19.17 21.91
CA ASP A 91 -9.24 -19.12 20.95
C ASP A 91 -10.11 -17.88 21.18
N ARG A 92 -9.70 -16.77 20.59
CA ARG A 92 -10.44 -15.51 20.61
C ARG A 92 -10.04 -14.65 19.40
N ARG A 93 -10.82 -13.60 19.16
CA ARG A 93 -10.48 -12.58 18.19
C ARG A 93 -9.20 -11.84 18.60
N ALA A 94 -8.30 -11.65 17.65
CA ALA A 94 -7.06 -10.89 17.85
C ALA A 94 -7.28 -9.38 17.72
N GLU A 95 -6.45 -8.62 18.40
CA GLU A 95 -6.35 -7.17 18.33
C GLU A 95 -5.14 -6.71 17.50
N VAL A 96 -5.17 -5.45 17.05
CA VAL A 96 -4.05 -4.87 16.28
C VAL A 96 -2.79 -4.84 17.16
N GLY A 97 -1.68 -5.35 16.63
CA GLY A 97 -0.40 -5.45 17.33
C GLY A 97 -0.17 -6.78 18.04
N GLU A 98 -1.17 -7.66 18.15
CA GLU A 98 -0.99 -9.00 18.72
C GLU A 98 -0.32 -9.96 17.74
N LYS A 99 0.24 -11.06 18.26
CA LYS A 99 0.74 -12.18 17.47
C LYS A 99 -0.31 -13.28 17.35
N VAL A 100 -0.39 -13.89 16.18
CA VAL A 100 -1.25 -15.05 15.91
C VAL A 100 -0.45 -16.17 15.29
N ILE A 101 -0.83 -17.41 15.60
CA ILE A 101 -0.33 -18.63 14.94
C ILE A 101 -1.43 -19.21 14.05
N ILE A 102 -1.07 -19.63 12.84
CA ILE A 102 -1.98 -20.35 11.94
C ILE A 102 -2.08 -21.82 12.38
N ILE A 103 -3.31 -22.33 12.52
CA ILE A 103 -3.59 -23.70 12.94
C ILE A 103 -4.43 -24.49 11.92
N ASN A 104 -5.10 -23.81 10.99
CA ASN A 104 -5.97 -24.45 10.01
C ASN A 104 -6.21 -23.58 8.76
N PRO A 105 -5.25 -23.50 7.81
CA PRO A 105 -5.31 -22.64 6.63
C PRO A 105 -6.30 -23.21 5.59
N GLN A 106 -7.59 -22.92 5.75
CA GLN A 106 -8.66 -23.40 4.87
C GLN A 106 -8.89 -22.49 3.66
N HIS A 107 -8.63 -21.19 3.81
CA HIS A 107 -9.01 -20.17 2.84
C HIS A 107 -7.84 -19.66 2.00
N THR A 108 -6.74 -20.41 1.94
CA THR A 108 -5.52 -20.00 1.21
C THR A 108 -5.55 -20.48 -0.23
N LEU A 109 -5.26 -19.57 -1.17
CA LEU A 109 -4.89 -19.96 -2.52
C LEU A 109 -3.44 -20.45 -2.49
N LYS A 110 -3.18 -21.67 -3.00
CA LYS A 110 -1.88 -22.37 -2.98
C LYS A 110 -0.66 -21.53 -3.42
N MET A 111 -0.87 -20.43 -4.15
CA MET A 111 0.18 -19.57 -4.69
C MET A 111 0.63 -18.43 -3.76
N TYR A 112 -0.12 -18.11 -2.71
CA TYR A 112 0.17 -17.02 -1.75
C TYR A 112 0.00 -17.45 -0.28
N GLY A 113 0.03 -18.77 -0.04
CA GLY A 113 -0.47 -19.38 1.19
C GLY A 113 0.46 -19.25 2.41
N TYR A 114 -0.17 -19.00 3.55
CA TYR A 114 0.34 -19.31 4.88
C TYR A 114 0.04 -20.78 5.21
N ARG A 115 0.82 -21.37 6.12
CA ARG A 115 0.70 -22.78 6.54
C ARG A 115 0.53 -22.87 8.05
N ASN A 116 0.12 -24.04 8.53
CA ASN A 116 0.15 -24.34 9.95
C ASN A 116 1.52 -24.02 10.55
N GLY A 117 1.51 -23.35 11.70
CA GLY A 117 2.71 -22.90 12.39
C GLY A 117 3.25 -21.54 11.94
N ASP A 118 2.77 -20.95 10.83
CA ASP A 118 3.19 -19.59 10.51
C ASP A 118 2.69 -18.61 11.57
N ILE A 119 3.59 -17.74 12.05
CA ILE A 119 3.29 -16.70 13.04
C ILE A 119 3.33 -15.33 12.38
N PHE A 120 2.34 -14.50 12.68
CA PHE A 120 2.17 -13.17 12.10
C PHE A 120 1.83 -12.12 13.16
N ASP A 121 2.18 -10.86 12.88
CA ASP A 121 1.75 -9.69 13.64
C ASP A 121 0.49 -9.09 13.01
N VAL A 122 -0.57 -8.92 13.80
CA VAL A 122 -1.85 -8.37 13.33
C VAL A 122 -1.70 -6.87 13.03
N LYS A 123 -2.10 -6.46 11.83
CA LYS A 123 -2.06 -5.06 11.37
C LYS A 123 -3.43 -4.41 11.29
N MET A 124 -4.46 -5.19 10.98
CA MET A 124 -5.83 -4.71 10.91
C MET A 124 -6.80 -5.79 11.35
N THR A 125 -7.92 -5.38 11.95
CA THR A 125 -9.00 -6.27 12.36
C THR A 125 -10.28 -5.96 11.57
N HIS A 126 -11.01 -7.01 11.21
CA HIS A 126 -12.34 -6.96 10.61
C HIS A 126 -13.30 -7.77 11.46
N ARG A 127 -14.59 -7.71 11.11
CA ARG A 127 -15.67 -8.35 11.87
C ARG A 127 -15.45 -9.84 12.16
N VAL A 128 -14.83 -10.58 11.25
CA VAL A 128 -14.64 -12.05 11.30
C VAL A 128 -13.26 -12.49 10.82
N SER A 129 -12.32 -11.55 10.69
CA SER A 129 -11.00 -11.83 10.15
C SER A 129 -9.98 -10.79 10.60
N VAL A 130 -8.70 -11.11 10.45
CA VAL A 130 -7.59 -10.20 10.69
C VAL A 130 -6.67 -10.16 9.49
N GLU A 131 -5.88 -9.09 9.35
CA GLU A 131 -4.92 -8.94 8.28
C GLU A 131 -3.50 -8.73 8.80
N SER A 132 -2.53 -9.32 8.10
CA SER A 132 -1.09 -9.15 8.31
C SER A 132 -0.40 -8.81 6.98
N THR A 133 0.80 -8.24 7.05
CA THR A 133 1.66 -8.08 5.86
C THR A 133 2.20 -9.43 5.39
N THR A 134 2.31 -9.61 4.07
CA THR A 134 3.01 -10.76 3.49
C THR A 134 4.49 -10.77 3.85
N LYS A 135 5.10 -11.95 3.83
CA LYS A 135 6.57 -12.12 3.93
C LYS A 135 7.30 -11.72 2.64
N THR A 136 6.59 -11.37 1.57
CA THR A 136 7.15 -11.09 0.23
C THR A 136 7.16 -9.58 -0.05
N PRO A 137 8.34 -8.93 -0.07
CA PRO A 137 8.44 -7.51 -0.39
C PRO A 137 8.02 -7.25 -1.84
N GLY A 138 7.19 -6.22 -2.08
CA GLY A 138 6.98 -5.66 -3.42
C GLY A 138 5.59 -5.82 -4.03
N ARG A 139 4.67 -6.56 -3.40
CA ARG A 139 3.23 -6.47 -3.66
C ARG A 139 2.54 -6.07 -2.37
N GLY A 140 1.68 -5.06 -2.41
CA GLY A 140 0.85 -4.62 -1.28
C GLY A 140 -0.23 -5.64 -0.89
N ASP A 141 0.09 -6.92 -0.97
CA ASP A 141 -0.83 -8.00 -0.67
C ASP A 141 -0.82 -8.18 0.86
N TYR A 142 -1.98 -7.95 1.47
CA TYR A 142 -2.25 -8.31 2.85
C TYR A 142 -2.71 -9.77 2.90
N LEU A 143 -2.22 -10.52 3.89
CA LEU A 143 -2.74 -11.85 4.19
C LEU A 143 -3.92 -11.70 5.14
N ARG A 144 -5.08 -12.23 4.75
CA ARG A 144 -6.27 -12.28 5.59
C ARG A 144 -6.42 -13.67 6.19
N PHE A 145 -6.67 -13.71 7.51
CA PHE A 145 -6.89 -14.92 8.28
C PHE A 145 -8.29 -14.87 8.92
N TRP A 146 -9.09 -15.91 8.73
CA TRP A 146 -10.38 -16.05 9.41
C TRP A 146 -10.18 -16.52 10.86
N GLU A 147 -11.15 -16.25 11.74
CA GLU A 147 -11.04 -16.55 13.19
C GLU A 147 -10.78 -18.05 13.48
N GLU A 148 -11.29 -18.93 12.64
CA GLU A 148 -11.09 -20.37 12.70
C GLU A 148 -9.69 -20.84 12.28
N GLU A 149 -8.93 -20.00 11.57
CA GLU A 149 -7.63 -20.37 11.00
C GLU A 149 -6.46 -20.06 11.93
N TYR A 150 -6.68 -19.25 12.97
CA TYR A 150 -5.63 -18.78 13.85
C TYR A 150 -5.94 -18.94 15.34
N ARG A 151 -4.90 -18.88 16.17
CA ARG A 151 -5.00 -18.67 17.62
C ARG A 151 -4.14 -17.48 18.01
N VAL A 152 -4.60 -16.72 19.01
CA VAL A 152 -3.83 -15.59 19.54
C VAL A 152 -2.74 -16.12 20.45
N LEU A 153 -1.53 -15.57 20.32
CA LEU A 153 -0.40 -15.92 21.15
C LEU A 153 -0.27 -14.93 22.30
N VAL A 154 -0.72 -15.34 23.48
CA VAL A 154 -0.59 -14.56 24.71
C VAL A 154 0.72 -14.95 25.41
N PRO A 155 1.68 -14.03 25.58
CA PRO A 155 2.93 -14.35 26.24
C PRO A 155 2.67 -14.72 27.71
N LEU A 156 3.23 -15.85 28.13
CA LEU A 156 3.26 -16.23 29.53
C LEU A 156 4.56 -15.68 30.14
N GLU A 157 4.43 -14.80 31.14
CA GLU A 157 5.54 -14.39 31.99
C GLU A 157 6.30 -15.65 32.44
N SER A 158 7.61 -15.69 32.17
CA SER A 158 8.44 -16.87 32.40
C SER A 158 8.54 -17.18 33.89
N THR A 159 7.81 -18.18 34.37
CA THR A 159 7.84 -18.62 35.77
C THR A 159 8.79 -19.78 36.08
N SER A 160 9.71 -20.13 35.17
CA SER A 160 10.82 -21.05 35.49
C SER A 160 12.14 -20.30 35.43
N PRO A 161 13.03 -20.46 36.43
CA PRO A 161 14.31 -19.77 36.43
C PRO A 161 15.15 -20.35 35.28
N GLN A 162 15.25 -19.60 34.18
CA GLN A 162 16.52 -19.61 33.44
C GLN A 162 17.60 -19.37 34.49
N SER A 163 18.68 -20.16 34.50
CA SER A 163 19.83 -19.81 35.33
C SER A 163 20.11 -18.32 35.13
N THR A 164 20.47 -17.59 36.18
CA THR A 164 20.88 -16.19 36.01
C THR A 164 21.87 -16.04 34.84
N ASP A 165 22.72 -17.05 34.64
CA ASP A 165 23.66 -17.13 33.52
C ASP A 165 23.00 -17.28 32.14
N ASP A 166 21.90 -18.04 32.02
CA ASP A 166 21.13 -18.18 30.78
C ASP A 166 20.37 -16.89 30.43
N ILE A 167 19.82 -16.21 31.44
CA ILE A 167 19.20 -14.89 31.30
C ILE A 167 20.25 -13.89 30.85
N ILE A 168 21.41 -13.86 31.52
CA ILE A 168 22.53 -12.97 31.19
C ILE A 168 23.02 -13.26 29.77
N ALA A 169 23.24 -14.52 29.38
CA ALA A 169 23.69 -14.88 28.04
C ALA A 169 22.69 -14.45 26.96
N ASN A 170 21.39 -14.64 27.20
CA ASN A 170 20.34 -14.22 26.28
C ASN A 170 20.28 -12.68 26.18
N LEU A 171 20.29 -11.97 27.31
CA LEU A 171 20.30 -10.51 27.35
C LEU A 171 21.54 -9.93 26.67
N VAL A 172 22.73 -10.48 26.91
CA VAL A 172 23.98 -10.08 26.24
C VAL A 172 23.89 -10.34 24.73
N GLY A 173 23.35 -11.49 24.31
CA GLY A 173 23.15 -11.78 22.89
C GLY A 173 22.17 -10.83 22.20
N ARG A 174 21.09 -10.44 22.90
CA ARG A 174 20.12 -9.45 22.41
C ARG A 174 20.70 -8.04 22.41
N LEU A 175 21.48 -7.68 23.43
CA LEU A 175 22.15 -6.38 23.53
C LEU A 175 23.15 -6.22 22.39
N ALA A 176 23.99 -7.23 22.12
CA ALA A 176 24.94 -7.20 21.00
C ALA A 176 24.23 -7.08 19.64
N LYS A 177 23.08 -7.73 19.45
CA LYS A 177 22.27 -7.57 18.23
C LYS A 177 21.67 -6.17 18.13
N ALA A 178 21.17 -5.63 19.23
CA ALA A 178 20.63 -4.27 19.27
C ALA A 178 21.71 -3.22 18.99
N GLU A 179 22.89 -3.35 19.59
CA GLU A 179 24.05 -2.48 19.34
C GLU A 179 24.48 -2.50 17.87
N ARG A 180 24.57 -3.69 17.26
CA ARG A 180 24.86 -3.81 15.82
C ARG A 180 23.81 -3.10 14.97
N LYS A 181 22.52 -3.24 15.32
CA LYS A 181 21.45 -2.59 14.56
C LYS A 181 21.46 -1.07 14.75
N ILE A 182 21.79 -0.58 15.94
CA ILE A 182 21.97 0.85 16.21
C ILE A 182 23.13 1.40 15.37
N ALA A 183 24.26 0.68 15.29
CA ALA A 183 25.40 1.08 14.46
C ALA A 183 25.01 1.16 12.98
N GLU A 184 24.35 0.12 12.45
CA GLU A 184 23.86 0.09 11.05
C GLU A 184 22.88 1.23 10.76
N LEU A 185 21.92 1.49 11.65
CA LEU A 185 20.95 2.58 11.48
C LEU A 185 21.60 3.96 11.56
N THR A 186 22.62 4.12 12.41
CA THR A 186 23.39 5.36 12.51
C THR A 186 24.15 5.62 11.21
N GLU A 187 24.84 4.61 10.67
CA GLU A 187 25.54 4.70 9.39
C GLU A 187 24.58 5.04 8.23
N GLN A 188 23.41 4.39 8.19
CA GLN A 188 22.37 4.70 7.21
C GLN A 188 21.86 6.13 7.36
N SER A 189 21.65 6.60 8.60
CA SER A 189 21.22 7.96 8.88
C SER A 189 22.25 8.98 8.41
N ASP A 190 23.54 8.72 8.63
CA ASP A 190 24.63 9.60 8.19
C ASP A 190 24.73 9.64 6.67
N SER A 191 24.59 8.49 5.99
CA SER A 191 24.51 8.42 4.53
C SER A 191 23.34 9.23 3.99
N ASN A 192 22.14 9.00 4.54
CA ASN A 192 20.93 9.72 4.12
C ASN A 192 21.07 11.23 4.35
N ALA A 193 21.69 11.65 5.47
CA ALA A 193 21.93 13.06 5.75
C ALA A 193 22.89 13.69 4.73
N LYS A 194 23.89 12.94 4.26
CA LYS A 194 24.80 13.38 3.19
C LYS A 194 24.04 13.52 1.86
N ASP A 195 23.24 12.53 1.50
CA ASP A 195 22.44 12.56 0.26
C ASP A 195 21.47 13.74 0.25
N ILE A 196 20.80 14.01 1.37
CA ILE A 196 19.92 15.19 1.52
C ILE A 196 20.68 16.49 1.29
N ARG A 197 21.91 16.61 1.82
CA ARG A 197 22.74 17.81 1.59
C ARG A 197 23.10 17.97 0.11
N THR A 198 23.55 16.89 -0.53
CA THR A 198 23.85 16.90 -1.97
C THR A 198 22.62 17.30 -2.79
N TRP A 199 21.46 16.72 -2.50
CA TRP A 199 20.21 17.10 -3.15
C TRP A 199 19.82 18.57 -2.92
N ALA A 200 20.05 19.09 -1.72
CA ALA A 200 19.79 20.49 -1.42
C ALA A 200 20.72 21.43 -2.19
N ASP A 201 22.01 21.07 -2.32
CA ASP A 201 22.98 21.81 -3.11
C ASP A 201 22.61 21.79 -4.61
N ASP A 202 22.33 20.60 -5.16
CA ASP A 202 21.87 20.41 -6.55
C ASP A 202 20.59 21.22 -6.83
N TYR A 203 19.64 21.22 -5.90
CA TYR A 203 18.40 21.98 -6.03
C TYR A 203 18.65 23.50 -5.99
N THR A 204 19.61 23.95 -5.19
CA THR A 204 19.99 25.36 -5.10
C THR A 204 20.69 25.81 -6.38
N GLU A 205 21.58 24.98 -6.94
CA GLU A 205 22.22 25.21 -8.23
C GLU A 205 21.17 25.23 -9.35
N PHE A 206 20.26 24.25 -9.37
CA PHE A 206 19.16 24.19 -10.33
C PHE A 206 18.28 25.44 -10.30
N LYS A 207 17.88 25.92 -9.11
CA LYS A 207 17.11 27.17 -8.97
C LYS A 207 17.87 28.41 -9.41
N SER A 208 19.18 28.42 -9.19
CA SER A 208 20.04 29.55 -9.57
C SER A 208 20.40 29.52 -11.06
N SER A 209 20.15 28.40 -11.75
CA SER A 209 20.41 28.25 -13.17
C SER A 209 19.40 29.06 -14.00
N PRO A 210 19.84 30.00 -14.85
CA PRO A 210 18.96 30.94 -15.56
C PRO A 210 17.91 30.32 -16.49
N SER A 211 18.08 29.09 -16.95
CA SER A 211 17.40 28.59 -18.15
C SER A 211 15.96 28.09 -17.96
N LEU A 212 15.56 27.64 -16.76
CA LEU A 212 14.24 27.03 -16.53
C LEU A 212 13.22 27.97 -15.87
N TRP A 213 13.68 28.97 -15.11
CA TRP A 213 12.78 30.04 -14.64
C TRP A 213 12.60 31.13 -15.71
N ALA A 214 13.61 31.33 -16.58
CA ALA A 214 13.46 32.18 -17.76
C ALA A 214 12.36 31.64 -18.68
N THR A 215 12.29 30.33 -18.94
CA THR A 215 11.22 29.75 -19.76
C THR A 215 9.84 29.89 -19.13
N GLN A 216 9.70 29.83 -17.80
CA GLN A 216 8.42 30.10 -17.14
C GLN A 216 8.01 31.58 -17.25
N SER A 217 8.97 32.50 -17.15
CA SER A 217 8.76 33.94 -17.36
C SER A 217 8.40 34.25 -18.82
N ASP A 218 9.08 33.61 -19.77
CA ASP A 218 8.84 33.74 -21.21
C ASP A 218 7.44 33.22 -21.57
N VAL A 219 7.02 32.09 -20.99
CA VAL A 219 5.65 31.54 -21.18
C VAL A 219 4.58 32.48 -20.64
N LEU A 220 4.83 33.16 -19.51
CA LEU A 220 3.92 34.17 -18.97
C LEU A 220 3.84 35.41 -19.88
N SER A 221 4.97 35.87 -20.41
CA SER A 221 5.02 36.99 -21.36
C SER A 221 4.28 36.66 -22.66
N ILE A 222 4.54 35.48 -23.23
CA ILE A 222 3.88 35.00 -24.45
C ILE A 222 2.35 34.89 -24.23
N ASN A 223 1.91 34.39 -23.08
CA ASN A 223 0.47 34.30 -22.78
C ASN A 223 -0.18 35.68 -22.65
N ALA A 224 0.53 36.67 -22.09
CA ALA A 224 0.03 38.04 -22.00
C ALA A 224 -0.09 38.68 -23.41
N GLU A 225 0.91 38.49 -24.27
CA GLU A 225 0.88 38.97 -25.66
C GLU A 225 -0.24 38.31 -26.46
N LEU A 226 -0.46 37.00 -26.30
CA LEU A 226 -1.59 36.30 -26.93
C LEU A 226 -2.96 36.80 -26.47
N GLY A 227 -3.07 37.25 -25.21
CA GLY A 227 -4.28 37.87 -24.69
C GLY A 227 -4.63 39.17 -25.42
N ILE A 228 -3.65 40.06 -25.55
CA ILE A 228 -3.79 41.34 -26.27
C ILE A 228 -4.14 41.10 -27.75
N LEU A 229 -3.51 40.12 -28.38
CA LEU A 229 -3.74 39.80 -29.79
C LEU A 229 -5.14 39.24 -30.04
N ARG A 230 -5.70 38.48 -29.08
CA ARG A 230 -7.09 38.01 -29.15
C ARG A 230 -8.10 39.14 -29.00
N GLU A 231 -7.86 40.06 -28.07
CA GLU A 231 -8.75 41.20 -27.82
C GLU A 231 -8.78 42.15 -29.02
N THR A 232 -7.61 42.44 -29.59
CA THR A 232 -7.51 43.26 -30.81
C THR A 232 -8.15 42.54 -32.00
N SER A 233 -7.94 41.24 -32.17
CA SER A 233 -8.62 40.47 -33.23
C SER A 233 -10.14 40.55 -33.11
N PHE A 234 -10.69 40.54 -31.90
CA PHE A 234 -12.12 40.65 -31.66
C PHE A 234 -12.66 42.03 -32.08
N ASP A 235 -11.96 43.12 -31.71
CA ASP A 235 -12.31 44.49 -32.13
C ASP A 235 -12.25 44.68 -33.66
N TRP A 236 -11.28 44.07 -34.33
CA TRP A 236 -11.21 44.09 -35.80
C TRP A 236 -12.38 43.33 -36.45
N SER A 237 -12.79 42.19 -35.88
CA SER A 237 -13.94 41.43 -36.36
C SER A 237 -15.24 42.23 -36.26
N GLU A 238 -15.50 42.89 -35.13
CA GLU A 238 -16.70 43.71 -34.93
C GLU A 238 -16.75 44.89 -35.92
N LYS A 239 -15.61 45.55 -36.16
CA LYS A 239 -15.51 46.63 -37.14
C LYS A 239 -15.73 46.17 -38.58
N ILE A 240 -15.32 44.95 -38.90
CA ILE A 240 -15.56 44.37 -40.23
C ILE A 240 -17.04 44.05 -40.40
N GLU A 241 -17.69 43.46 -39.39
CA GLU A 241 -19.13 43.16 -39.40
C GLU A 241 -19.96 44.43 -39.61
N GLN A 242 -19.68 45.50 -38.86
CA GLN A 242 -20.36 46.79 -39.05
C GLN A 242 -20.20 47.35 -40.46
N LYS A 243 -19.00 47.25 -41.05
CA LYS A 243 -18.77 47.70 -42.42
C LYS A 243 -19.48 46.84 -43.45
N ILE A 244 -19.58 45.53 -43.22
CA ILE A 244 -20.34 44.63 -44.09
C ILE A 244 -21.82 45.02 -44.07
N GLU A 245 -22.40 45.28 -42.90
CA GLU A 245 -23.79 45.73 -42.77
C GLU A 245 -24.03 47.05 -43.53
N MET A 246 -23.16 48.05 -43.35
CA MET A 246 -23.26 49.31 -44.09
C MET A 246 -23.21 49.12 -45.61
N LEU A 247 -22.32 48.25 -46.10
CA LEU A 247 -22.20 47.98 -47.53
C LEU A 247 -23.42 47.20 -48.07
N ILE A 248 -24.03 46.32 -47.27
CA ILE A 248 -25.27 45.64 -47.62
C ILE A 248 -26.39 46.67 -47.79
N ASP A 249 -26.53 47.61 -46.85
CA ASP A 249 -27.54 48.67 -46.91
C ASP A 249 -27.35 49.56 -48.14
N ASP A 250 -26.11 49.96 -48.44
CA ASP A 250 -25.79 50.74 -49.65
C ASP A 250 -26.15 49.99 -50.93
N VAL A 251 -25.85 48.69 -51.00
CA VAL A 251 -26.20 47.84 -52.15
C VAL A 251 -27.71 47.72 -52.31
N VAL A 252 -28.46 47.53 -51.21
CA VAL A 252 -29.93 47.49 -51.22
C VAL A 252 -30.50 48.82 -51.69
N ALA A 253 -30.00 49.96 -51.19
CA ALA A 253 -30.43 51.28 -51.62
C ALA A 253 -30.13 51.55 -53.11
N ILE A 254 -29.00 51.05 -53.63
CA ILE A 254 -28.68 51.13 -55.06
C ILE A 254 -29.64 50.25 -55.88
N ASP A 255 -29.92 49.02 -55.42
CA ASP A 255 -30.86 48.12 -56.10
C ASP A 255 -32.27 48.75 -56.18
N GLU A 256 -32.78 49.29 -55.08
CA GLU A 256 -34.06 50.01 -55.04
C GLU A 256 -34.12 51.19 -56.02
N ARG A 257 -33.04 51.96 -56.16
CA ARG A 257 -32.94 53.11 -57.08
C ARG A 257 -32.76 52.71 -58.54
N THR A 258 -32.39 51.45 -58.82
CA THR A 258 -32.13 50.93 -60.16
C THR A 258 -33.21 49.97 -60.67
N GLN A 259 -34.24 49.68 -59.85
CA GLN A 259 -35.50 49.12 -60.32
C GLN A 259 -36.05 49.96 -61.50
N PRO A 260 -36.76 49.36 -62.49
CA PRO A 260 -37.03 50.01 -63.76
C PRO A 260 -37.74 51.35 -63.55
N LEU A 261 -37.02 52.44 -63.81
CA LEU A 261 -37.54 53.80 -63.75
C LEU A 261 -38.80 53.86 -64.62
N THR A 262 -39.94 54.08 -63.99
CA THR A 262 -41.15 54.44 -64.72
C THR A 262 -40.88 55.75 -65.47
N THR A 263 -41.63 56.04 -66.53
CA THR A 263 -41.49 57.27 -67.32
C THR A 263 -41.56 58.55 -66.47
N GLU A 264 -42.21 58.49 -65.30
CA GLU A 264 -42.22 59.55 -64.28
C GLU A 264 -40.87 59.69 -63.55
N GLY A 265 -40.26 58.58 -63.13
CA GLY A 265 -38.96 58.57 -62.45
C GLY A 265 -37.82 59.10 -63.32
N VAL A 266 -37.90 58.92 -64.65
CA VAL A 266 -36.93 59.51 -65.60
C VAL A 266 -37.04 61.04 -65.61
N SER A 267 -38.24 61.60 -65.47
CA SER A 267 -38.46 63.04 -65.45
C SER A 267 -37.94 63.67 -64.15
N GLU A 268 -38.21 63.05 -63.00
CA GLU A 268 -37.69 63.52 -61.71
C GLU A 268 -36.15 63.44 -61.64
N LEU A 269 -35.57 62.33 -62.08
CA LEU A 269 -34.11 62.17 -62.11
C LEU A 269 -33.46 63.20 -63.03
N SER A 270 -34.10 63.52 -64.17
CA SER A 270 -33.63 64.56 -65.09
C SER A 270 -33.68 65.96 -64.47
N GLU A 271 -34.72 66.29 -63.70
CA GLU A 271 -34.81 67.59 -63.00
C GLU A 271 -33.74 67.71 -61.90
N GLU A 272 -33.51 66.64 -61.12
CA GLU A 272 -32.48 66.64 -60.09
C GLU A 272 -31.07 66.75 -60.68
N LEU A 273 -30.76 65.99 -61.73
CA LEU A 273 -29.47 66.09 -62.43
C LEU A 273 -29.24 67.48 -63.01
N THR A 274 -30.28 68.10 -63.56
CA THR A 274 -30.21 69.47 -64.07
C THR A 274 -29.86 70.42 -62.95
N LYS A 275 -30.51 70.34 -61.78
CA LYS A 275 -30.16 71.17 -60.61
C LYS A 275 -28.72 71.00 -60.17
N VAL A 276 -28.24 69.75 -60.04
CA VAL A 276 -26.87 69.47 -59.59
C VAL A 276 -25.83 70.01 -60.59
N VAL A 277 -26.07 69.83 -61.89
CA VAL A 277 -25.18 70.34 -62.93
C VAL A 277 -25.19 71.87 -62.99
N THR A 278 -26.36 72.51 -62.89
CA THR A 278 -26.45 73.98 -62.85
C THR A 278 -25.72 74.55 -61.63
N GLN A 279 -25.91 73.95 -60.45
CA GLN A 279 -25.21 74.35 -59.22
C GLN A 279 -23.69 74.25 -59.38
N ALA A 280 -23.19 73.15 -59.97
CA ALA A 280 -21.77 72.93 -60.20
C ALA A 280 -21.18 73.90 -61.23
N ILE A 281 -21.94 74.28 -62.26
CA ILE A 281 -21.54 75.29 -63.24
C ILE A 281 -21.48 76.67 -62.58
N ASP A 282 -22.49 77.06 -61.81
CA ASP A 282 -22.53 78.34 -61.10
C ASP A 282 -21.38 78.48 -60.09
N ASP A 283 -21.08 77.42 -59.34
CA ASP A 283 -19.96 77.39 -58.41
C ASP A 283 -18.60 77.48 -59.13
N LYS A 284 -18.48 76.93 -60.34
CA LYS A 284 -17.29 77.09 -61.18
C LYS A 284 -17.17 78.50 -61.75
N LEU A 285 -18.27 79.09 -62.23
CA LEU A 285 -18.28 80.45 -62.77
C LEU A 285 -17.98 81.49 -61.67
N ARG A 286 -18.47 81.30 -60.44
CA ARG A 286 -18.11 82.12 -59.27
C ARG A 286 -16.62 82.05 -58.91
N LYS A 287 -15.95 80.94 -59.22
CA LYS A 287 -14.51 80.77 -58.98
C LYS A 287 -13.61 81.38 -60.06
N VAL A 288 -14.14 81.64 -61.27
CA VAL A 288 -13.36 82.18 -62.42
C VAL A 288 -13.52 83.70 -62.55
N GLY A 289 -14.56 84.30 -61.95
CA GLY A 289 -14.81 85.75 -61.97
C GLY A 289 -14.21 86.57 -60.81
N ARG A 290 -13.24 86.03 -60.05
CA ARG A 290 -12.50 86.73 -58.98
C ARG A 290 -11.00 86.70 -59.25
#